data_AF-A0A538S3M6-F1
#
_entry.id   AF-A0A538S3M6-F1
#
_cell.length_a   1.000
_cell.length_b   1.000
_cell.length_c   1.000
_cell.angle_alpha   90.00
_cell.angle_beta   90.00
_cell.angle_gamma   90.00
#
_symmetry.space_group_name_H-M   'P 1'
#
loop_
_entity.id
_entity.type
_entity.pdbx_description
1 polymer ?
#
loop_
_entity_poly.entity_id
_entity_poly.type
_entity_poly.pdbx_seq_one_letter_code
_entity_poly.pdbx_strand_id
1 'polypeptide(L)'
;MSGSACAVAALPARPCGKPVSFKERMTLADHDSMSQAAPRQTLTYLRNLFAARGIHPKNKLGQSFLIDLNLLDVLLRAAELTREDLVLEVGSGTGGLTARLADQAGRVLSVEIDGAFVEMASQAVAGRSNVTLLHADVLKNKNHLSPLVLERIEDLQKLGVCQRLKLVANLPYAVATPVLANFLLSDYSFERMVVMVQWEIAERLLASPGTKDYGALAVLVQSIADVEAVRRRVPPAVFWPRPQVASAIIMIRPNAAKRAHVDDVRRFRNFLRDLYTQRRKTLRSALAGLPSGRRPKAEVDASLAELGIPGTIRAEDLDVEQHLRLCAAFG
;
A
#
# COMPACT_ATOMS: atom_id res chain seq x y z
N MET A 1 -14.04 -87.26 -8.40
CA MET A 1 -14.88 -86.10 -8.73
C MET A 1 -13.99 -85.06 -9.40
N SER A 2 -14.34 -84.68 -10.64
CA SER A 2 -13.93 -83.48 -11.40
C SER A 2 -12.46 -83.02 -11.28
N GLY A 3 -11.57 -83.15 -12.27
CA GLY A 3 -11.77 -82.91 -13.70
C GLY A 3 -11.72 -81.41 -14.01
N SER A 4 -10.59 -80.92 -14.53
CA SER A 4 -10.51 -80.14 -15.79
C SER A 4 -9.20 -79.35 -15.89
N ALA A 5 -8.55 -79.51 -17.03
CA ALA A 5 -7.50 -78.65 -17.56
C ALA A 5 -8.04 -77.25 -17.90
N CYS A 6 -7.14 -76.25 -17.95
CA CYS A 6 -7.22 -75.08 -18.83
C CYS A 6 -5.87 -74.33 -18.75
N ALA A 7 -4.99 -74.46 -19.74
CA ALA A 7 -4.97 -73.68 -20.99
C ALA A 7 -4.34 -72.29 -20.81
N VAL A 8 -3.15 -72.13 -21.40
CA VAL A 8 -2.46 -70.87 -21.66
C VAL A 8 -3.37 -69.99 -22.51
N ALA A 9 -3.75 -68.81 -22.02
CA ALA A 9 -4.45 -67.80 -22.81
C ALA A 9 -3.50 -66.63 -23.08
N ALA A 10 -3.16 -66.47 -24.36
CA ALA A 10 -2.48 -65.31 -24.91
C ALA A 10 -3.33 -64.04 -24.68
N LEU A 11 -2.70 -62.98 -24.20
CA LEU A 11 -3.29 -61.64 -24.17
C LEU A 11 -3.54 -61.16 -25.61
N PRO A 12 -4.70 -60.54 -25.91
CA PRO A 12 -5.02 -60.07 -27.25
C PRO A 12 -4.08 -58.94 -27.67
N ALA A 13 -3.62 -59.01 -28.92
CA ALA A 13 -2.93 -57.93 -29.60
C ALA A 13 -3.76 -56.64 -29.48
N ARG A 14 -3.15 -55.58 -28.93
CA ARG A 14 -3.75 -54.24 -28.96
C ARG A 14 -3.95 -53.84 -30.43
N PRO A 15 -5.10 -53.27 -30.82
CA PRO A 15 -5.27 -52.75 -32.16
C PRO A 15 -4.22 -51.67 -32.39
N CYS A 16 -3.47 -51.82 -33.49
CA CYS A 16 -2.53 -50.83 -33.99
C CYS A 16 -3.35 -49.59 -34.38
N GLY A 17 -3.55 -48.69 -33.41
CA GLY A 17 -4.15 -47.39 -33.63
C GLY A 17 -3.31 -46.63 -34.66
N LYS A 18 -3.99 -46.10 -35.67
CA LYS A 18 -3.39 -45.27 -36.73
C LYS A 18 -2.48 -44.19 -36.11
N PRO A 19 -1.33 -43.86 -36.70
CA PRO A 19 -0.48 -42.80 -36.18
C PRO A 19 -1.25 -41.48 -36.23
N VAL A 20 -1.63 -40.98 -35.06
CA VAL A 20 -2.20 -39.63 -34.90
C VAL A 20 -1.14 -38.65 -35.39
N SER A 21 -1.55 -37.77 -36.29
CA SER A 21 -0.63 -36.91 -37.04
C SER A 21 0.15 -36.00 -36.09
N PHE A 22 1.39 -35.66 -36.47
CA PHE A 22 2.25 -34.75 -35.70
C PHE A 22 1.61 -33.37 -35.46
N LYS A 23 0.59 -32.98 -36.26
CA LYS A 23 -0.20 -31.75 -36.10
C LYS A 23 -1.29 -31.83 -35.03
N GLU A 24 -1.80 -33.01 -34.68
CA GLU A 24 -2.84 -33.19 -33.65
C GLU A 24 -2.26 -33.36 -32.24
N ARG A 25 -0.96 -33.66 -32.11
CA ARG A 25 -0.24 -33.60 -30.84
C ARG A 25 0.10 -32.18 -30.38
N MET A 26 -0.08 -31.19 -31.26
CA MET A 26 0.34 -29.80 -31.05
C MET A 26 -0.81 -28.87 -30.62
N THR A 27 -2.02 -29.39 -30.37
CA THR A 27 -3.20 -28.57 -30.06
C THR A 27 -3.84 -28.86 -28.69
N LEU A 28 -3.26 -29.75 -27.88
CA LEU A 28 -3.76 -30.07 -26.53
C LEU A 28 -2.73 -29.89 -25.42
N ALA A 29 -1.45 -29.65 -25.75
CA ALA A 29 -0.36 -29.47 -24.78
C ALA A 29 0.07 -28.00 -24.59
N ASP A 30 -0.34 -27.09 -25.48
CA ASP A 30 0.10 -25.68 -25.45
C ASP A 30 -0.87 -24.73 -24.74
N HIS A 31 -2.03 -25.22 -24.27
CA HIS A 31 -2.98 -24.41 -23.50
C HIS A 31 -2.72 -24.43 -21.98
N ASP A 32 -1.92 -25.37 -21.47
CA ASP A 32 -1.70 -25.56 -20.03
C ASP A 32 -0.38 -24.94 -19.51
N SER A 33 0.46 -24.40 -20.40
CA SER A 33 1.77 -23.81 -20.04
C SER A 33 1.80 -22.28 -20.04
N MET A 34 0.70 -21.60 -20.39
CA MET A 34 0.63 -20.13 -20.41
C MET A 34 0.08 -19.49 -19.11
N SER A 35 -0.23 -20.24 -18.06
CA SER A 35 -1.03 -19.74 -16.92
C SER A 35 -0.27 -19.38 -15.63
N GLN A 36 1.07 -19.45 -15.57
CA GLN A 36 1.79 -19.18 -14.32
C GLN A 36 2.46 -17.80 -14.22
N ALA A 37 2.82 -17.16 -15.34
CA ALA A 37 3.52 -15.88 -15.31
C ALA A 37 2.56 -14.71 -15.03
N ALA A 38 2.95 -13.79 -14.15
CA ALA A 38 2.19 -12.57 -13.91
C ALA A 38 1.94 -11.79 -15.22
N PRO A 39 0.70 -11.33 -15.50
CA PRO A 39 0.37 -10.68 -16.76
C PRO A 39 1.22 -9.42 -16.98
N ARG A 40 1.75 -9.26 -18.20
CA ARG A 40 2.52 -8.07 -18.60
C ARG A 40 1.57 -6.89 -18.84
N GLN A 41 1.46 -6.02 -17.86
CA GLN A 41 0.60 -4.84 -17.88
C GLN A 41 1.14 -3.71 -18.78
N THR A 42 1.14 -3.92 -20.10
CA THR A 42 1.51 -2.89 -21.09
C THR A 42 0.33 -1.98 -21.44
N LEU A 43 0.59 -0.82 -22.05
CA LEU A 43 -0.47 0.07 -22.54
C LEU A 43 -1.42 -0.63 -23.52
N THR A 44 -0.88 -1.37 -24.49
CA THR A 44 -1.67 -2.10 -25.48
C THR A 44 -2.53 -3.16 -24.82
N TYR A 45 -1.97 -3.89 -23.85
CA TYR A 45 -2.70 -4.88 -23.06
C TYR A 45 -3.88 -4.24 -22.32
N LEU A 46 -3.64 -3.15 -21.57
CA LEU A 46 -4.69 -2.46 -20.80
C LEU A 46 -5.80 -1.92 -21.70
N ARG A 47 -5.45 -1.28 -22.83
CA ARG A 47 -6.45 -0.75 -23.77
C ARG A 47 -7.34 -1.84 -24.35
N ASN A 48 -6.75 -2.96 -24.76
CA ASN A 48 -7.50 -4.09 -25.30
C ASN A 48 -8.37 -4.75 -24.22
N LEU A 49 -7.83 -4.92 -23.01
CA LEU A 49 -8.52 -5.51 -21.87
C LEU A 49 -9.76 -4.70 -21.48
N PHE A 50 -9.63 -3.37 -21.47
CA PHE A 50 -10.68 -2.45 -21.04
C PHE A 50 -11.74 -2.30 -22.14
N ALA A 51 -11.33 -2.22 -23.40
CA ALA A 51 -12.24 -2.19 -24.53
C ALA A 51 -13.09 -3.47 -24.61
N ALA A 52 -12.47 -4.65 -24.45
CA ALA A 52 -13.17 -5.94 -24.48
C ALA A 52 -14.21 -6.09 -23.36
N ARG A 53 -14.07 -5.36 -22.25
CA ARG A 53 -15.00 -5.40 -21.11
C ARG A 53 -15.89 -4.17 -20.98
N GLY A 54 -15.80 -3.20 -21.90
CA GLY A 54 -16.54 -1.94 -21.81
C GLY A 54 -16.22 -1.13 -20.53
N ILE A 55 -15.01 -1.28 -19.99
CA ILE A 55 -14.59 -0.62 -18.74
C ILE A 55 -13.81 0.64 -19.07
N HIS A 56 -14.09 1.70 -18.31
CA HIS A 56 -13.38 2.97 -18.40
C HIS A 56 -12.73 3.31 -17.05
N PRO A 57 -11.46 3.76 -17.04
CA PRO A 57 -10.83 4.28 -15.83
C PRO A 57 -11.65 5.42 -15.23
N LYS A 58 -11.86 5.38 -13.92
CA LYS A 58 -12.63 6.36 -13.17
C LYS A 58 -11.69 7.39 -12.56
N ASN A 59 -11.62 8.59 -13.16
CA ASN A 59 -10.83 9.71 -12.63
C ASN A 59 -11.16 10.03 -11.17
N LYS A 60 -12.43 9.94 -10.77
CA LYS A 60 -12.89 10.18 -9.39
C LYS A 60 -12.27 9.24 -8.35
N LEU A 61 -11.82 8.05 -8.77
CA LEU A 61 -11.15 7.07 -7.91
C LEU A 61 -9.62 7.17 -8.01
N GLY A 62 -9.09 8.12 -8.77
CA GLY A 62 -7.65 8.29 -8.96
C GLY A 62 -6.98 7.11 -9.67
N GLN A 63 -7.72 6.38 -10.51
CA GLN A 63 -7.19 5.21 -11.21
C GLN A 63 -6.14 5.62 -12.26
N SER A 64 -4.90 5.24 -12.00
CA SER A 64 -3.75 5.40 -12.91
C SER A 64 -2.89 4.14 -12.81
N PHE A 65 -2.91 3.34 -13.88
CA PHE A 65 -2.27 2.03 -13.91
C PHE A 65 -0.82 2.16 -14.36
N LEU A 66 0.11 1.62 -13.58
CA LEU A 66 1.52 1.59 -13.94
C LEU A 66 1.71 0.66 -15.14
N ILE A 67 2.30 1.16 -16.22
CA ILE A 67 2.57 0.40 -17.46
C ILE A 67 4.07 0.10 -17.67
N ASP A 68 4.93 0.63 -16.81
CA ASP A 68 6.36 0.34 -16.80
C ASP A 68 6.67 -0.77 -15.78
N LEU A 69 7.04 -1.94 -16.30
CA LEU A 69 7.35 -3.11 -15.49
C LEU A 69 8.63 -2.95 -14.67
N ASN A 70 9.59 -2.13 -15.11
CA ASN A 70 10.84 -1.93 -14.37
C ASN A 70 10.56 -1.20 -13.04
N LEU A 71 9.58 -0.30 -13.03
CA LEU A 71 9.17 0.40 -11.80
C LEU A 71 8.44 -0.53 -10.82
N LEU A 72 7.68 -1.51 -11.33
CA LEU A 72 7.14 -2.58 -10.47
C LEU A 72 8.28 -3.37 -9.83
N ASP A 73 9.32 -3.70 -10.60
CA ASP A 73 10.46 -4.44 -10.05
C ASP A 73 11.26 -3.62 -9.03
N VAL A 74 11.38 -2.30 -9.20
CA VAL A 74 11.97 -1.41 -8.17
C VAL A 74 11.14 -1.45 -6.89
N LEU A 75 9.82 -1.36 -7.00
CA LEU A 75 8.89 -1.40 -5.87
C LEU A 75 8.96 -2.75 -5.13
N LEU A 76 8.97 -3.86 -5.87
CA LEU A 76 9.09 -5.21 -5.31
C LEU A 76 10.45 -5.45 -4.63
N ARG A 77 11.55 -5.01 -5.25
CA ARG A 77 12.89 -5.14 -4.64
C ARG A 77 12.99 -4.40 -3.30
N ALA A 78 12.45 -3.17 -3.22
CA ALA A 78 12.45 -2.40 -1.98
C ALA A 78 11.58 -3.03 -0.87
N ALA A 79 10.57 -3.82 -1.24
CA ALA A 79 9.70 -4.49 -0.28
C ALA A 79 10.39 -5.65 0.46
N GLU A 80 11.48 -6.20 -0.10
CA GLU A 80 12.24 -7.33 0.47
C GLU A 80 11.32 -8.48 0.91
N LEU A 81 10.50 -8.97 -0.03
CA LEU A 81 9.49 -9.98 0.25
C LEU A 81 10.08 -11.38 0.40
N THR A 82 9.46 -12.14 1.29
CA THR A 82 9.76 -13.53 1.63
C THR A 82 8.47 -14.29 1.88
N ARG A 83 8.55 -15.62 1.99
CA ARG A 83 7.39 -16.47 2.32
C ARG A 83 6.85 -16.27 3.75
N GLU A 84 7.56 -15.53 4.60
CA GLU A 84 7.09 -15.20 5.95
C GLU A 84 6.24 -13.92 5.98
N ASP A 85 6.06 -13.24 4.84
CA ASP A 85 5.38 -11.95 4.78
C ASP A 85 3.92 -12.10 4.37
N LEU A 86 3.03 -11.48 5.16
CA LEU A 86 1.68 -11.11 4.77
C LEU A 86 1.75 -9.72 4.16
N VAL A 87 1.39 -9.61 2.89
CA VAL A 87 1.38 -8.32 2.18
C VAL A 87 -0.04 -7.81 2.06
N LEU A 88 -0.28 -6.61 2.56
CA LEU A 88 -1.43 -5.80 2.21
C LEU A 88 -1.12 -5.02 0.92
N GLU A 89 -2.00 -5.10 -0.06
CA GLU A 89 -2.05 -4.25 -1.24
C GLU A 89 -3.35 -3.43 -1.21
N VAL A 90 -3.25 -2.14 -1.51
CA VAL A 90 -4.39 -1.23 -1.60
C VAL A 90 -4.52 -0.75 -3.04
N GLY A 91 -5.62 -1.14 -3.69
CA GLY A 91 -5.89 -0.93 -5.11
C GLY A 91 -5.22 -2.01 -5.96
N SER A 92 -5.91 -3.13 -6.16
CA SER A 92 -5.42 -4.24 -7.00
C SER A 92 -5.32 -3.86 -8.47
N GLY A 93 -6.20 -2.95 -8.92
CA GLY A 93 -6.36 -2.62 -10.33
C GLY A 93 -6.60 -3.87 -11.16
N THR A 94 -5.78 -4.11 -12.19
CA THR A 94 -5.89 -5.31 -13.03
C THR A 94 -5.23 -6.56 -12.44
N GLY A 95 -4.70 -6.51 -11.22
CA GLY A 95 -4.04 -7.64 -10.54
C GLY A 95 -2.58 -7.88 -10.95
N GLY A 96 -1.97 -6.99 -11.74
CA GLY A 96 -0.59 -7.15 -12.22
C GLY A 96 0.46 -7.08 -11.11
N LEU A 97 0.29 -6.16 -10.16
CA LEU A 97 1.12 -6.09 -8.95
C LEU A 97 0.77 -7.26 -8.00
N THR A 98 -0.52 -7.50 -7.75
CA THR A 98 -1.02 -8.61 -6.91
C THR A 98 -0.40 -9.96 -7.29
N ALA A 99 -0.37 -10.31 -8.58
CA ALA A 99 0.22 -11.56 -9.04
C ALA A 99 1.72 -11.66 -8.70
N ARG A 100 2.48 -10.57 -8.89
CA ARG A 100 3.91 -10.53 -8.57
C ARG A 100 4.20 -10.55 -7.07
N LEU A 101 3.32 -9.95 -6.26
CA LEU A 101 3.40 -10.04 -4.80
C LEU A 101 3.21 -11.49 -4.36
N ALA A 102 2.21 -12.18 -4.91
CA ALA A 102 1.91 -13.57 -4.59
C ALA A 102 3.05 -14.54 -4.97
N ASP A 103 3.79 -14.21 -6.03
CA ASP A 103 4.95 -15.00 -6.45
C ASP A 103 6.10 -14.95 -5.41
N GLN A 104 6.15 -13.96 -4.51
CA GLN A 104 7.23 -13.79 -3.51
C GLN A 104 6.77 -13.92 -2.04
N ALA A 105 5.57 -13.43 -1.73
CA ALA A 105 5.03 -13.36 -0.38
C ALA A 105 4.46 -14.71 0.11
N GLY A 106 4.31 -14.85 1.42
CA GLY A 106 3.59 -15.96 2.03
C GLY A 106 2.10 -15.87 1.74
N ARG A 107 1.52 -14.68 1.94
CA ARG A 107 0.12 -14.36 1.64
C ARG A 107 -0.02 -12.92 1.14
N VAL A 108 -1.02 -12.68 0.32
CA VAL A 108 -1.39 -11.34 -0.16
C VAL A 108 -2.86 -11.08 0.14
N LEU A 109 -3.15 -9.99 0.84
CA LEU A 109 -4.47 -9.40 0.95
C LEU A 109 -4.53 -8.18 0.04
N SER A 110 -5.31 -8.25 -1.03
CA SER A 110 -5.49 -7.13 -1.95
C SER A 110 -6.88 -6.54 -1.81
N VAL A 111 -6.96 -5.25 -1.49
CA VAL A 111 -8.22 -4.53 -1.26
C VAL A 111 -8.50 -3.62 -2.45
N GLU A 112 -9.66 -3.79 -3.08
CA GLU A 112 -10.09 -2.99 -4.23
C GLU A 112 -11.53 -2.53 -4.06
N ILE A 113 -11.80 -1.26 -4.36
CA ILE A 113 -13.12 -0.64 -4.18
C ILE A 113 -14.01 -0.86 -5.40
N ASP A 114 -13.43 -1.02 -6.58
CA ASP A 114 -14.14 -1.14 -7.84
C ASP A 114 -14.32 -2.61 -8.23
N GLY A 115 -15.57 -3.10 -8.17
CA GLY A 115 -15.89 -4.51 -8.40
C GLY A 115 -15.44 -5.03 -9.77
N ALA A 116 -15.44 -4.18 -10.80
CA ALA A 116 -14.96 -4.55 -12.13
C ALA A 116 -13.44 -4.89 -12.12
N PHE A 117 -12.67 -4.21 -11.28
CA PHE A 117 -11.24 -4.48 -11.09
C PHE A 117 -11.00 -5.68 -10.17
N VAL A 118 -11.87 -5.93 -9.20
CA VAL A 118 -11.85 -7.18 -8.40
C VAL A 118 -11.99 -8.40 -9.31
N GLU A 119 -12.93 -8.38 -10.26
CA GLU A 119 -13.11 -9.46 -11.24
C GLU A 119 -11.87 -9.66 -12.13
N MET A 120 -11.28 -8.57 -12.63
CA MET A 120 -10.03 -8.65 -13.42
C MET A 120 -8.88 -9.21 -12.60
N ALA A 121 -8.70 -8.71 -11.38
CA ALA A 121 -7.65 -9.17 -10.48
C ALA A 121 -7.83 -10.66 -10.15
N SER A 122 -9.06 -11.12 -9.92
CA SER A 122 -9.38 -12.53 -9.67
C SER A 122 -8.91 -13.44 -10.81
N GLN A 123 -9.12 -13.02 -12.06
CA GLN A 123 -8.63 -13.74 -13.23
C GLN A 123 -7.09 -13.69 -13.32
N ALA A 124 -6.48 -12.54 -13.05
CA ALA A 124 -5.03 -12.37 -13.09
C ALA A 124 -4.29 -13.20 -12.03
N VAL A 125 -4.95 -13.47 -10.88
CA VAL A 125 -4.40 -14.28 -9.80
C VAL A 125 -4.96 -15.70 -9.75
N ALA A 126 -5.69 -16.13 -10.78
CA ALA A 126 -6.18 -17.50 -10.86
C ALA A 126 -5.03 -18.50 -10.67
N GLY A 127 -5.25 -19.53 -9.84
CA GLY A 127 -4.23 -20.52 -9.47
C GLY A 127 -3.31 -20.12 -8.31
N ARG A 128 -3.38 -18.88 -7.81
CA ARG A 128 -2.60 -18.42 -6.65
C ARG A 128 -3.42 -18.54 -5.36
N SER A 129 -3.32 -19.68 -4.69
CA SER A 129 -4.06 -19.97 -3.44
C SER A 129 -3.68 -19.09 -2.25
N ASN A 130 -2.58 -18.36 -2.34
CA ASN A 130 -2.09 -17.44 -1.30
C ASN A 130 -2.62 -16.00 -1.44
N VAL A 131 -3.52 -15.73 -2.40
CA VAL A 131 -4.13 -14.41 -2.59
C VAL A 131 -5.55 -14.40 -2.03
N THR A 132 -5.84 -13.38 -1.22
CA THR A 132 -7.18 -13.01 -0.80
C THR A 132 -7.53 -11.66 -1.44
N LEU A 133 -8.53 -11.65 -2.31
CA LEU A 133 -9.08 -10.42 -2.86
C LEU A 133 -10.28 -9.97 -2.01
N LEU A 134 -10.30 -8.71 -1.62
CA LEU A 134 -11.37 -8.12 -0.83
C LEU A 134 -11.98 -6.94 -1.59
N HIS A 135 -13.25 -7.07 -1.97
CA HIS A 135 -14.02 -5.98 -2.54
C HIS A 135 -14.50 -5.04 -1.43
N ALA A 136 -13.74 -3.99 -1.14
CA ALA A 136 -14.05 -3.03 -0.08
C ALA A 136 -13.35 -1.70 -0.31
N ASP A 137 -13.89 -0.63 0.27
CA ASP A 137 -13.08 0.56 0.54
C ASP A 137 -12.13 0.24 1.70
N VAL A 138 -10.86 0.61 1.55
CA VAL A 138 -9.85 0.49 2.61
C VAL A 138 -10.12 1.46 3.76
N LEU A 139 -10.80 2.57 3.48
CA LEU A 139 -11.19 3.57 4.45
C LEU A 139 -12.69 3.47 4.76
N LYS A 140 -13.05 3.52 6.05
CA LYS A 140 -14.43 3.82 6.47
C LYS A 140 -14.74 5.31 6.27
N ASN A 141 -13.73 6.14 6.52
CA ASN A 141 -13.72 7.59 6.27
C ASN A 141 -12.26 8.08 6.28
N LYS A 142 -12.03 9.38 6.04
CA LYS A 142 -10.68 9.96 5.99
C LYS A 142 -9.79 9.67 7.22
N ASN A 143 -10.39 9.41 8.39
CA ASN A 143 -9.67 9.25 9.65
C ASN A 143 -9.67 7.81 10.19
N HIS A 144 -10.36 6.87 9.52
CA HIS A 144 -10.55 5.50 10.00
C HIS A 144 -10.46 4.49 8.87
N LEU A 145 -9.72 3.41 9.12
CA LEU A 145 -9.68 2.22 8.27
C LEU A 145 -11.03 1.49 8.32
N SER A 146 -11.30 0.74 7.26
CA SER A 146 -12.47 -0.13 7.17
C SER A 146 -12.36 -1.30 8.16
N PRO A 147 -13.32 -1.51 9.07
CA PRO A 147 -13.31 -2.63 10.00
C PRO A 147 -13.21 -4.00 9.30
N LEU A 148 -13.83 -4.13 8.12
CA LEU A 148 -13.77 -5.34 7.31
C LEU A 148 -12.34 -5.66 6.84
N VAL A 149 -11.56 -4.63 6.49
CA VAL A 149 -10.16 -4.82 6.10
C VAL A 149 -9.33 -5.24 7.31
N LEU A 150 -9.56 -4.62 8.46
CA LEU A 150 -8.87 -4.92 9.71
C LEU A 150 -9.12 -6.36 10.17
N GLU A 151 -10.39 -6.78 10.20
CA GLU A 151 -10.80 -8.17 10.49
C GLU A 151 -10.09 -9.15 9.55
N ARG A 152 -10.04 -8.86 8.25
CA ARG A 152 -9.38 -9.75 7.30
C ARG A 152 -7.86 -9.83 7.48
N ILE A 153 -7.20 -8.75 7.91
CA ILE A 153 -5.78 -8.79 8.29
C ILE A 153 -5.61 -9.74 9.47
N GLU A 154 -6.43 -9.60 10.52
CA GLU A 154 -6.36 -10.45 11.71
C GLU A 154 -6.60 -11.92 11.39
N ASP A 155 -7.61 -12.24 10.58
CA ASP A 155 -7.91 -13.61 10.18
C ASP A 155 -6.71 -14.27 9.50
N LEU A 156 -6.05 -13.54 8.59
CA LEU A 156 -4.87 -14.04 7.88
C LEU A 156 -3.65 -14.18 8.80
N GLN A 157 -3.50 -13.29 9.79
CA GLN A 157 -2.44 -13.40 10.81
C GLN A 157 -2.69 -14.59 11.75
N LYS A 158 -3.94 -14.86 12.15
CA LYS A 158 -4.32 -15.99 13.02
C LYS A 158 -4.00 -17.35 12.41
N LEU A 159 -3.86 -17.44 11.09
CA LEU A 159 -3.40 -18.66 10.43
C LEU A 159 -1.95 -19.03 10.79
N GLY A 160 -1.16 -18.10 11.34
CA GLY A 160 0.21 -18.35 11.79
C GLY A 160 1.22 -18.66 10.67
N VAL A 161 0.83 -18.50 9.40
CA VAL A 161 1.69 -18.78 8.25
C VAL A 161 2.74 -17.68 8.03
N CYS A 162 2.37 -16.44 8.34
CA CYS A 162 3.22 -15.26 8.12
C CYS A 162 3.57 -14.61 9.46
N GLN A 163 4.80 -14.15 9.59
CA GLN A 163 5.34 -13.53 10.81
C GLN A 163 5.36 -12.00 10.73
N ARG A 164 5.39 -11.45 9.50
CA ARG A 164 5.53 -10.01 9.26
C ARG A 164 4.38 -9.50 8.42
N LEU A 165 3.92 -8.29 8.72
CA LEU A 165 2.95 -7.56 7.92
C LEU A 165 3.67 -6.46 7.14
N LYS A 166 3.43 -6.37 5.83
CA LYS A 166 3.95 -5.31 4.95
C LYS A 166 2.83 -4.66 4.16
N LEU A 167 2.98 -3.37 3.85
CA LEU A 167 2.14 -2.68 2.87
C LEU A 167 2.95 -2.50 1.58
N VAL A 168 2.45 -3.03 0.47
CA VAL A 168 3.10 -2.87 -0.84
C VAL A 168 2.05 -2.50 -1.87
N ALA A 169 2.06 -1.24 -2.33
CA ALA A 169 0.96 -0.73 -3.15
C ALA A 169 1.35 0.40 -4.10
N ASN A 170 0.73 0.43 -5.28
CA ASN A 170 0.59 1.66 -6.06
C ASN A 170 -0.67 2.40 -5.58
N LEU A 171 -0.53 3.27 -4.57
CA LEU A 171 -1.68 3.84 -3.88
C LEU A 171 -2.49 4.76 -4.81
N PRO A 172 -3.83 4.65 -4.81
CA PRO A 172 -4.67 5.62 -5.50
C PRO A 172 -4.47 7.01 -4.90
N TYR A 173 -4.28 8.01 -5.75
CA TYR A 173 -3.85 9.35 -5.31
C TYR A 173 -4.84 10.04 -4.37
N ALA A 174 -6.13 9.77 -4.55
CA ALA A 174 -7.19 10.38 -3.75
C ALA A 174 -7.14 9.96 -2.27
N VAL A 175 -6.54 8.81 -1.96
CA VAL A 175 -6.58 8.20 -0.60
C VAL A 175 -5.19 7.90 -0.03
N ALA A 176 -4.11 8.17 -0.74
CA ALA A 176 -2.76 7.82 -0.31
C ALA A 176 -2.41 8.36 1.10
N THR A 177 -2.63 9.65 1.36
CA THR A 177 -2.36 10.27 2.66
C THR A 177 -3.16 9.64 3.82
N PRO A 178 -4.50 9.57 3.77
CA PRO A 178 -5.26 8.96 4.86
C PRO A 178 -4.97 7.45 5.03
N VAL A 179 -4.70 6.71 3.96
CA VAL A 179 -4.30 5.30 4.05
C VAL A 179 -2.98 5.15 4.82
N LEU A 180 -1.93 5.87 4.40
CA LEU A 180 -0.63 5.80 5.04
C LEU A 180 -0.69 6.22 6.52
N ALA A 181 -1.32 7.36 6.79
CA ALA A 181 -1.46 7.85 8.15
C ALA A 181 -2.24 6.86 9.01
N ASN A 182 -3.42 6.40 8.58
CA ASN A 182 -4.25 5.56 9.43
C ASN A 182 -3.63 4.18 9.70
N PHE A 183 -2.92 3.57 8.73
CA PHE A 183 -2.20 2.32 8.98
C PHE A 183 -1.01 2.53 9.93
N LEU A 184 -0.24 3.60 9.76
CA LEU A 184 0.91 3.87 10.62
C LEU A 184 0.50 4.16 12.08
N LEU A 185 -0.67 4.77 12.27
CA LEU A 185 -1.23 5.09 13.59
C LEU A 185 -2.09 3.95 14.18
N SER A 186 -2.30 2.87 13.42
CA SER A 186 -3.01 1.70 13.90
C SER A 186 -2.15 0.89 14.88
N ASP A 187 -2.76 -0.13 15.47
CA ASP A 187 -2.09 -1.08 16.35
C ASP A 187 -1.45 -2.26 15.56
N TYR A 188 -1.59 -2.26 14.23
CA TYR A 188 -0.97 -3.27 13.38
C TYR A 188 0.51 -2.93 13.14
N SER A 189 1.38 -3.85 13.55
CA SER A 189 2.83 -3.70 13.41
C SER A 189 3.28 -4.02 11.98
N PHE A 190 3.30 -3.01 11.12
CA PHE A 190 3.94 -3.12 9.81
C PHE A 190 5.46 -3.14 9.99
N GLU A 191 6.15 -4.13 9.43
CA GLU A 191 7.62 -4.10 9.33
C GLU A 191 8.06 -3.05 8.30
N ARG A 192 7.28 -2.93 7.22
CA ARG A 192 7.66 -2.11 6.07
C ARG A 192 6.46 -1.71 5.23
N MET A 193 6.48 -0.47 4.77
CA MET A 193 5.49 0.06 3.83
C MET A 193 6.25 0.61 2.61
N VAL A 194 6.12 -0.05 1.45
CA VAL A 194 6.69 0.42 0.18
C VAL A 194 5.57 0.79 -0.76
N VAL A 195 5.43 2.09 -1.01
CA VAL A 195 4.29 2.59 -1.77
C VAL A 195 4.71 3.56 -2.86
N MET A 196 3.93 3.55 -3.94
CA MET A 196 3.98 4.61 -4.93
C MET A 196 2.90 5.65 -4.63
N VAL A 197 3.30 6.93 -4.60
CA VAL A 197 2.43 8.09 -4.29
C VAL A 197 2.75 9.25 -5.22
N GLN A 198 1.92 10.29 -5.22
CA GLN A 198 2.24 11.54 -5.92
C GLN A 198 3.51 12.19 -5.36
N TRP A 199 4.26 12.88 -6.23
CA TRP A 199 5.51 13.54 -5.86
C TRP A 199 5.34 14.53 -4.70
N GLU A 200 4.26 15.33 -4.69
CA GLU A 200 3.94 16.28 -3.61
C GLU A 200 3.76 15.58 -2.26
N ILE A 201 3.16 14.38 -2.23
CA ILE A 201 2.99 13.60 -1.00
C ILE A 201 4.36 13.11 -0.51
N ALA A 202 5.22 12.65 -1.42
CA ALA A 202 6.58 12.27 -1.08
C ALA A 202 7.41 13.47 -0.56
N GLU A 203 7.29 14.64 -1.19
CA GLU A 203 7.93 15.88 -0.71
C GLU A 203 7.51 16.21 0.72
N ARG A 204 6.22 16.12 1.04
CA ARG A 204 5.72 16.33 2.40
C ARG A 204 6.25 15.30 3.40
N LEU A 205 6.29 14.03 3.03
CA LEU A 205 6.77 12.97 3.94
C LEU A 205 8.28 13.08 4.24
N LEU A 206 9.05 13.56 3.25
CA LEU A 206 10.51 13.69 3.32
C LEU A 206 10.97 15.09 3.74
N ALA A 207 10.05 16.03 3.93
CA ALA A 207 10.37 17.42 4.22
C ALA A 207 11.19 17.56 5.50
N SER A 208 12.11 18.51 5.52
CA SER A 208 12.88 18.90 6.70
C SER A 208 12.31 20.17 7.34
N PRO A 209 12.53 20.42 8.64
CA PRO A 209 12.11 21.66 9.29
C PRO A 209 12.55 22.92 8.52
N GLY A 210 11.71 23.95 8.54
CA GLY A 210 11.90 25.22 7.84
C GLY A 210 11.63 25.19 6.34
N THR A 211 11.20 24.05 5.78
CA THR A 211 10.87 23.93 4.35
C THR A 211 9.37 24.11 4.08
N LYS A 212 9.04 24.54 2.85
CA LYS A 212 7.64 24.77 2.42
C LYS A 212 6.74 23.53 2.56
N ASP A 213 7.28 22.33 2.37
CA ASP A 213 6.48 21.10 2.43
C ASP A 213 6.45 20.48 3.83
N TYR A 214 7.22 21.02 4.78
CA TYR A 214 7.19 20.58 6.17
C TYR A 214 5.87 20.98 6.83
N GLY A 215 5.24 20.01 7.47
CA GLY A 215 3.91 20.19 8.04
C GLY A 215 3.47 19.03 8.92
N ALA A 216 2.21 19.07 9.35
CA ALA A 216 1.64 18.05 10.25
C ALA A 216 1.88 16.60 9.79
N LEU A 217 1.78 16.32 8.47
CA LEU A 217 2.04 14.97 7.95
C LEU A 217 3.51 14.56 8.11
N ALA A 218 4.45 15.47 7.80
CA ALA A 218 5.89 15.23 7.94
C ALA A 218 6.23 14.92 9.39
N VAL A 219 5.81 15.81 10.30
CA VAL A 219 6.05 15.69 11.74
C VAL A 219 5.48 14.38 12.28
N LEU A 220 4.22 14.07 11.96
CA LEU A 220 3.52 12.89 12.47
C LEU A 220 4.16 11.57 12.01
N VAL A 221 4.55 11.48 10.73
CA VAL A 221 5.15 10.24 10.21
C VAL A 221 6.58 10.10 10.71
N GLN A 222 7.38 11.18 10.66
CA GLN A 222 8.78 11.15 11.07
C GLN A 222 8.95 10.93 12.58
N SER A 223 7.93 11.24 13.40
CA SER A 223 7.93 10.98 14.85
C SER A 223 7.73 9.50 15.22
N ILE A 224 7.28 8.65 14.30
CA ILE A 224 7.00 7.23 14.57
C ILE A 224 7.60 6.28 13.53
N ALA A 225 8.26 6.80 12.50
CA ALA A 225 8.84 6.03 11.42
C ALA A 225 10.05 6.70 10.77
N ASP A 226 10.84 5.88 10.08
CA ASP A 226 11.87 6.33 9.15
C ASP A 226 11.31 6.33 7.73
N VAL A 227 11.58 7.40 6.98
CA VAL A 227 11.04 7.60 5.63
C VAL A 227 12.19 7.85 4.67
N GLU A 228 12.20 7.13 3.55
CA GLU A 228 13.18 7.33 2.48
C GLU A 228 12.53 7.27 1.10
N ALA A 229 13.15 7.95 0.13
CA ALA A 229 12.75 7.87 -1.26
C ALA A 229 13.56 6.79 -1.98
N VAL A 230 12.90 5.70 -2.35
CA VAL A 230 13.49 4.66 -3.21
C VAL A 230 13.66 5.19 -4.63
N ARG A 231 12.65 5.91 -5.15
CA ARG A 231 12.70 6.55 -6.47
C ARG A 231 11.94 7.87 -6.45
N ARG A 232 12.66 8.96 -6.68
CA ARG A 232 12.08 10.31 -6.81
C ARG A 232 11.62 10.58 -8.25
N ARG A 233 10.60 11.43 -8.41
CA ARG A 233 10.14 11.99 -9.70
C ARG A 233 9.97 10.94 -10.83
N VAL A 234 9.19 9.92 -10.55
CA VAL A 234 8.68 8.97 -11.55
C VAL A 234 7.81 9.74 -12.55
N PRO A 235 8.13 9.72 -13.86
CA PRO A 235 7.46 10.56 -14.84
C PRO A 235 6.03 10.08 -15.13
N PRO A 236 5.05 10.96 -15.37
CA PRO A 236 3.66 10.55 -15.60
C PRO A 236 3.44 9.60 -16.80
N ALA A 237 4.35 9.61 -17.77
CA ALA A 237 4.26 8.81 -18.99
C ALA A 237 4.31 7.29 -18.74
N VAL A 238 4.75 6.85 -17.56
CA VAL A 238 4.76 5.44 -17.17
C VAL A 238 3.41 4.94 -16.65
N PHE A 239 2.37 5.77 -16.68
CA PHE A 239 1.03 5.44 -16.25
C PHE A 239 0.01 5.60 -17.37
N TRP A 240 -1.08 4.84 -17.27
CA TRP A 240 -2.26 5.02 -18.09
C TRP A 240 -3.55 4.88 -17.26
N PRO A 241 -4.52 5.81 -17.37
CA PRO A 241 -4.38 7.15 -17.95
C PRO A 241 -3.23 7.94 -17.32
N ARG A 242 -2.66 8.88 -18.08
CA ARG A 242 -1.52 9.67 -17.63
C ARG A 242 -1.97 10.67 -16.55
N PRO A 243 -1.38 10.65 -15.35
CA PRO A 243 -1.65 11.67 -14.34
C PRO A 243 -1.03 13.02 -14.73
N GLN A 244 -1.49 14.09 -14.07
CA GLN A 244 -0.98 15.44 -14.33
C GLN A 244 0.35 15.73 -13.63
N VAL A 245 0.67 14.97 -12.58
CA VAL A 245 1.84 15.18 -11.72
C VAL A 245 2.73 13.95 -11.69
N ALA A 246 4.01 14.16 -11.39
CA ALA A 246 4.95 13.07 -11.17
C ALA A 246 4.61 12.25 -9.92
N SER A 247 5.18 11.05 -9.83
CA SER A 247 5.05 10.15 -8.68
C SER A 247 6.40 9.92 -8.00
N ALA A 248 6.41 9.18 -6.90
CA ALA A 248 7.60 8.62 -6.29
C ALA A 248 7.30 7.29 -5.62
N ILE A 249 8.32 6.44 -5.53
CA ILE A 249 8.32 5.25 -4.69
C ILE A 249 9.00 5.66 -3.37
N ILE A 250 8.26 5.53 -2.28
CA ILE A 250 8.73 5.80 -0.92
C ILE A 250 8.73 4.50 -0.12
N MET A 251 9.64 4.42 0.83
CA MET A 251 9.65 3.39 1.84
C MET A 251 9.53 4.04 3.21
N ILE A 252 8.61 3.50 4.02
CA ILE A 252 8.39 3.87 5.41
C ILE A 252 8.67 2.63 6.26
N ARG A 253 9.57 2.76 7.23
CA ARG A 253 9.86 1.75 8.24
C ARG A 253 9.36 2.24 9.59
N PRO A 254 8.25 1.70 10.11
CA PRO A 254 7.82 2.02 11.47
C PRO A 254 8.95 1.77 12.46
N ASN A 255 9.19 2.73 13.36
CA ASN A 255 10.33 2.71 14.26
C ASN A 255 9.82 2.71 15.70
N ALA A 256 9.99 1.58 16.39
CA ALA A 256 9.49 1.40 17.75
C ALA A 256 10.13 2.37 18.75
N ALA A 257 11.42 2.67 18.60
CA ALA A 257 12.11 3.63 19.46
C ALA A 257 11.52 5.03 19.29
N LYS A 258 11.34 5.50 18.05
CA LYS A 258 10.67 6.78 17.77
C LYS A 258 9.25 6.81 18.32
N ARG A 259 8.45 5.77 18.05
CA ARG A 259 7.08 5.66 18.55
C ARG A 259 7.01 5.74 20.08
N ALA A 260 7.98 5.15 20.78
CA ALA A 260 8.04 5.20 22.25
C ALA A 260 8.30 6.61 22.82
N HIS A 261 8.80 7.55 22.02
CA HIS A 261 8.92 8.97 22.42
C HIS A 261 7.61 9.74 22.23
N VAL A 262 6.59 9.12 21.62
CA VAL A 262 5.27 9.70 21.43
C VAL A 262 4.30 9.07 22.43
N ASP A 263 4.02 9.75 23.54
CA ASP A 263 3.14 9.24 24.61
C ASP A 263 1.80 8.71 24.08
N ASP A 264 0.99 9.59 23.48
CA ASP A 264 -0.27 9.26 22.82
C ASP A 264 -0.24 9.81 21.39
N VAL A 265 -0.04 8.89 20.45
CA VAL A 265 0.02 9.16 19.01
C VAL A 265 -1.30 9.78 18.48
N ARG A 266 -2.46 9.43 19.05
CA ARG A 266 -3.75 10.00 18.65
C ARG A 266 -3.90 11.42 19.16
N ARG A 267 -3.51 11.69 20.42
CA ARG A 267 -3.42 13.04 20.99
C ARG A 267 -2.48 13.90 20.16
N PHE A 268 -1.29 13.38 19.84
CA PHE A 268 -0.30 14.09 19.03
C PHE A 268 -0.82 14.44 17.63
N ARG A 269 -1.47 13.50 16.94
CA ARG A 269 -2.12 13.78 15.66
C ARG A 269 -3.14 14.93 15.76
N ASN A 270 -3.99 14.91 16.78
CA ASN A 270 -5.01 15.95 16.96
C ASN A 270 -4.38 17.31 17.26
N PHE A 271 -3.34 17.35 18.10
CA PHE A 271 -2.57 18.55 18.38
C PHE A 271 -1.93 19.13 17.10
N LEU A 272 -1.27 18.30 16.29
CA LEU A 272 -0.66 18.73 15.03
C LEU A 272 -1.71 19.27 14.04
N ARG A 273 -2.87 18.62 13.91
CA ARG A 273 -3.96 19.11 13.07
C ARG A 273 -4.38 20.52 13.49
N ASP A 274 -4.56 20.73 14.79
CA ASP A 274 -5.03 21.98 15.36
C ASP A 274 -3.98 23.09 15.20
N LEU A 275 -2.71 22.78 15.47
CA LEU A 275 -1.57 23.68 15.30
C LEU A 275 -1.41 24.13 13.85
N TYR A 276 -1.42 23.19 12.90
CA TYR A 276 -1.19 23.48 11.48
C TYR A 276 -2.41 24.10 10.77
N THR A 277 -3.58 24.18 11.43
CA THR A 277 -4.69 25.01 10.95
C THR A 277 -4.32 26.51 10.99
N GLN A 278 -3.39 26.90 11.86
CA GLN A 278 -2.90 28.27 12.03
C GLN A 278 -1.51 28.49 11.39
N ARG A 279 -1.12 27.69 10.39
CA ARG A 279 0.24 27.60 9.82
C ARG A 279 0.94 28.93 9.51
N ARG A 280 0.19 29.96 9.08
CA ARG A 280 0.75 31.28 8.70
C ARG A 280 0.99 32.22 9.88
N LYS A 281 0.51 31.88 11.08
CA LYS A 281 0.68 32.67 12.31
C LYS A 281 1.98 32.33 13.01
N THR A 282 2.46 33.25 13.85
CA THR A 282 3.52 32.95 14.81
C THR A 282 3.07 31.85 15.76
N LEU A 283 4.03 31.06 16.27
CA LEU A 283 3.78 29.93 17.16
C LEU A 283 2.95 30.33 18.37
N ARG A 284 3.29 31.46 19.02
CA ARG A 284 2.51 32.03 20.11
C ARG A 284 1.04 32.25 19.75
N SER A 285 0.78 32.83 18.59
CA SER A 285 -0.58 33.15 18.14
C SER A 285 -1.35 31.90 17.71
N ALA A 286 -0.65 30.88 17.21
CA ALA A 286 -1.22 29.58 16.88
C ALA A 286 -1.63 28.83 18.15
N LEU A 287 -0.74 28.74 19.14
CA LEU A 287 -0.97 28.07 20.41
C LEU A 287 -2.08 28.74 21.25
N ALA A 288 -2.09 30.08 21.31
CA ALA A 288 -3.16 30.82 22.01
C ALA A 288 -4.55 30.63 21.36
N GLY A 289 -4.58 30.29 20.06
CA GLY A 289 -5.77 30.18 19.24
C GLY A 289 -6.07 28.77 18.76
N LEU A 290 -5.61 27.73 19.47
CA LEU A 290 -5.89 26.35 19.10
C LEU A 290 -7.41 26.08 19.12
N PRO A 291 -7.94 25.36 18.11
CA PRO A 291 -9.33 24.91 18.11
C PRO A 291 -9.74 24.11 19.35
N SER A 292 -8.82 23.33 19.93
CA SER A 292 -9.05 22.54 21.15
C SER A 292 -9.23 23.36 22.43
N GLY A 293 -8.81 24.62 22.44
CA GLY A 293 -8.93 25.49 23.60
C GLY A 293 -8.11 26.76 23.44
N ARG A 294 -8.76 27.91 23.65
CA ARG A 294 -8.06 29.20 23.67
C ARG A 294 -7.34 29.38 25.00
N ARG A 295 -6.12 29.91 24.95
CA ARG A 295 -5.31 30.21 26.13
C ARG A 295 -4.91 31.68 26.16
N PRO A 296 -4.85 32.32 27.34
CA PRO A 296 -4.27 33.64 27.47
C PRO A 296 -2.83 33.64 26.95
N LYS A 297 -2.46 34.69 26.21
CA LYS A 297 -1.11 34.76 25.64
C LYS A 297 0.00 34.73 26.69
N ALA A 298 -0.24 35.27 27.88
CA ALA A 298 0.72 35.25 28.98
C ALA A 298 1.05 33.82 29.46
N GLU A 299 0.06 32.93 29.49
CA GLU A 299 0.26 31.51 29.83
C GLU A 299 1.08 30.81 28.74
N VAL A 300 0.76 31.07 27.47
CA VAL A 300 1.52 30.54 26.33
C VAL A 300 2.97 31.02 26.36
N ASP A 301 3.19 32.30 26.67
CA ASP A 301 4.53 32.90 26.76
C ASP A 301 5.35 32.25 27.89
N ALA A 302 4.73 31.98 29.05
CA ALA A 302 5.38 31.30 30.17
C ALA A 302 5.79 29.86 29.81
N SER A 303 4.88 29.06 29.25
CA SER A 303 5.20 27.68 28.85
C SER A 303 6.23 27.62 27.71
N LEU A 304 6.19 28.56 26.76
CA LEU A 304 7.21 28.64 25.69
C LEU A 304 8.60 28.99 26.25
N ALA A 305 8.66 29.87 27.26
CA ALA A 305 9.90 30.22 27.93
C ALA A 305 10.52 29.01 28.67
N GLU A 306 9.69 28.22 29.39
CA GLU A 306 10.12 26.97 30.03
C GLU A 306 10.66 25.95 29.02
N LEU A 307 10.06 25.88 27.83
CA LEU A 307 10.51 24.99 26.75
C LEU A 307 11.73 25.52 25.99
N GLY A 308 12.13 26.77 26.20
CA GLY A 308 13.19 27.42 25.45
C GLY A 308 12.86 27.64 23.96
N ILE A 309 11.57 27.78 23.62
CA ILE A 309 11.10 27.92 22.24
C ILE A 309 10.63 29.37 21.99
N PRO A 310 11.21 30.11 21.04
CA PRO A 310 10.75 31.46 20.73
C PRO A 310 9.32 31.46 20.17
N GLY A 311 8.41 32.24 20.75
CA GLY A 311 7.02 32.33 20.25
C GLY A 311 6.85 33.04 18.91
N THR A 312 7.90 33.66 18.37
CA THR A 312 7.93 34.43 17.12
C THR A 312 8.14 33.57 15.87
N ILE A 313 8.73 32.38 16.00
CA ILE A 313 8.90 31.43 14.87
C ILE A 313 7.56 30.80 14.49
N ARG A 314 7.53 30.00 13.42
CA ARG A 314 6.33 29.28 13.00
C ARG A 314 6.45 27.80 13.33
N ALA A 315 5.31 27.12 13.34
CA ALA A 315 5.26 25.67 13.59
C ALA A 315 6.13 24.87 12.60
N GLU A 316 6.22 25.33 11.35
CA GLU A 316 7.03 24.69 10.31
C GLU A 316 8.54 24.81 10.52
N ASP A 317 9.02 25.70 11.40
CA ASP A 317 10.44 25.86 11.72
C ASP A 317 10.91 24.92 12.84
N LEU A 318 9.97 24.29 13.55
CA LEU A 318 10.25 23.40 14.66
C LEU A 318 10.61 22.00 14.17
N ASP A 319 11.55 21.33 14.84
CA ASP A 319 11.81 19.91 14.62
C ASP A 319 10.75 19.01 15.30
N VAL A 320 10.87 17.70 15.07
CA VAL A 320 9.93 16.70 15.63
C VAL A 320 9.94 16.72 17.16
N GLU A 321 11.11 16.82 17.77
CA GLU A 321 11.26 16.78 19.23
C GLU A 321 10.64 18.01 19.91
N GLN A 322 10.78 19.18 19.29
CA GLN A 322 10.10 20.40 19.72
C GLN A 322 8.58 20.27 19.60
N HIS A 323 8.06 19.63 18.54
CA HIS A 323 6.63 19.37 18.42
C HIS A 323 6.11 18.44 19.52
N LEU A 324 6.87 17.40 19.90
CA LEU A 324 6.51 16.49 20.99
C LEU A 324 6.44 17.23 22.32
N ARG A 325 7.46 18.03 22.64
CA ARG A 325 7.48 18.88 23.84
C ARG A 325 6.34 19.88 23.88
N LEU A 326 5.99 20.50 22.75
CA LEU A 326 4.81 21.35 22.67
C LEU A 326 3.51 20.56 22.88
N CYS A 327 3.39 19.35 22.34
CA CYS A 327 2.21 18.53 22.58
C CYS A 327 2.06 18.15 24.06
N ALA A 328 3.15 17.90 24.78
CA ALA A 328 3.10 17.62 26.21
C ALA A 328 2.53 18.82 27.00
N ALA A 329 2.93 20.05 26.66
CA ALA A 329 2.48 21.27 27.33
C ALA A 329 1.10 21.79 26.86
N PHE A 330 0.76 21.61 25.57
CA PHE A 330 -0.39 22.25 24.93
C PHE A 330 -1.44 21.29 24.36
N GLY A 331 -1.11 20.03 24.15
CA GLY A 331 -1.99 19.04 23.54
C GLY A 331 -2.97 18.41 24.49
#